data_AF-C6T9J6-F1
#
_entry.id   AF-C6T9J6-F1
#
_cell.length_a   1.000
_cell.length_b   1.000
_cell.length_c   1.000
_cell.angle_alpha   90.00
_cell.angle_beta   90.00
_cell.angle_gamma   90.00
#
_symmetry.space_group_name_H-M   'P 1'
#
loop_
_entity.id
_entity.type
_entity.pdbx_description
1 polymer ?
#
loop_
_entity_poly.entity_id
_entity_poly.type
_entity_poly.pdbx_seq_one_letter_code
_entity_poly.pdbx_strand_id
1 'polypeptide(L)'
;MSSSSSSSSSSEDESMSEQSNELGLDFILSLDNVPSKLPPHLELFKTRVLCNNDAPVHTDTVQYSGAYAIMGVDNSVRLDSFCENFKVEVKRLTDSDIEFDMIGIDPAIANAFRRILVAEVPTMAIERVYIANNTSVVQDEVLSHRLGLIPIRADPRLFEYPENAGDDKNEKNTIVFKLHVRCQVGQPRITVKSDKLKWLPNGSELPCEDVKPNAGSKPKTIYIFYLQPRFTS
;
A
#
# COMPACT_ATOMS: atom_id res chain seq x y z
N MET A 1 -71.90 0.32 14.08
CA MET A 1 -71.10 0.67 15.26
C MET A 1 -70.43 -0.62 15.70
N SER A 2 -69.30 -1.01 15.12
CA SER A 2 -67.91 -0.60 15.50
C SER A 2 -67.64 -1.00 16.96
N SER A 3 -66.61 -1.73 17.36
CA SER A 3 -65.34 -2.19 16.74
C SER A 3 -64.58 -2.98 17.81
N SER A 4 -63.86 -4.06 17.47
CA SER A 4 -62.86 -4.67 18.37
C SER A 4 -61.84 -5.53 17.61
N SER A 5 -60.61 -5.02 17.51
CA SER A 5 -59.33 -5.68 17.19
C SER A 5 -58.29 -4.54 17.16
N SER A 6 -57.06 -4.58 17.65
CA SER A 6 -56.10 -5.65 17.95
C SER A 6 -54.84 -4.95 18.53
N SER A 7 -54.18 -5.52 19.54
CA SER A 7 -52.84 -5.08 19.95
C SER A 7 -52.11 -6.21 20.67
N SER A 8 -51.36 -7.02 19.90
CA SER A 8 -50.38 -7.99 20.40
C SER A 8 -49.59 -8.57 19.22
N SER A 9 -48.52 -7.89 18.81
CA SER A 9 -47.61 -8.40 17.75
C SER A 9 -46.22 -7.76 17.85
N SER A 10 -45.66 -7.65 19.05
CA SER A 10 -44.35 -7.00 19.27
C SER A 10 -43.38 -7.80 20.14
N SER A 11 -43.77 -9.00 20.57
CA SER A 11 -43.00 -9.79 21.57
C SER A 11 -42.47 -11.12 21.04
N GLU A 12 -42.84 -11.54 19.83
CA GLU A 12 -42.45 -12.86 19.29
C GLU A 12 -41.19 -12.78 18.41
N ASP A 13 -40.96 -11.67 17.70
CA ASP A 13 -39.80 -11.50 16.81
C ASP A 13 -38.46 -11.36 17.57
N GLU A 14 -38.44 -10.82 18.79
CA GLU A 14 -37.20 -10.74 19.58
C GLU A 14 -36.72 -12.13 20.03
N SER A 15 -37.64 -13.03 20.41
CA SER A 15 -37.31 -14.35 20.95
C SER A 15 -36.65 -15.30 19.94
N MET A 16 -36.99 -15.19 18.66
CA MET A 16 -36.38 -16.00 17.59
C MET A 16 -34.97 -15.52 17.22
N SER A 17 -34.70 -14.22 17.37
CA SER A 17 -33.36 -13.66 17.18
C SER A 17 -32.41 -14.05 18.32
N GLU A 18 -32.90 -14.07 19.56
CA GLU A 18 -32.13 -14.45 20.75
C GLU A 18 -31.69 -15.92 20.71
N GLN A 19 -32.59 -16.85 20.35
CA GLN A 19 -32.25 -18.29 20.26
C GLN A 19 -31.23 -18.61 19.16
N SER A 20 -31.29 -17.89 18.03
CA SER A 20 -30.30 -18.05 16.96
C SER A 20 -28.92 -17.49 17.36
N ASN A 21 -28.91 -16.43 18.16
CA ASN A 21 -27.70 -15.86 18.73
C ASN A 21 -27.08 -16.80 19.78
N GLU A 22 -27.86 -17.36 20.71
CA GLU A 22 -27.34 -18.27 21.74
C GLU A 22 -26.63 -19.49 21.14
N LEU A 23 -27.21 -20.13 20.11
CA LEU A 23 -26.61 -21.27 19.43
C LEU A 23 -25.30 -20.90 18.68
N GLY A 24 -25.22 -19.69 18.12
CA GLY A 24 -24.00 -19.18 17.49
C GLY A 24 -22.91 -18.87 18.51
N LEU A 25 -23.28 -18.33 19.67
CA LEU A 25 -22.37 -18.00 20.76
C LEU A 25 -21.74 -19.25 21.37
N ASP A 26 -22.53 -20.31 21.58
CA ASP A 26 -22.03 -21.61 22.08
C ASP A 26 -21.03 -22.25 21.11
N PHE A 27 -21.28 -22.19 19.80
CA PHE A 27 -20.32 -22.64 18.80
C PHE A 27 -19.02 -21.83 18.85
N ILE A 28 -19.11 -20.50 18.96
CA ILE A 28 -17.94 -19.61 19.00
C ILE A 28 -17.07 -19.86 20.25
N LEU A 29 -17.70 -20.09 21.40
CA LEU A 29 -17.00 -20.35 22.66
C LEU A 29 -16.35 -21.74 22.72
N SER A 30 -16.80 -22.67 21.88
CA SER A 30 -16.24 -24.03 21.77
C SER A 30 -14.96 -24.13 20.94
N LEU A 31 -14.51 -23.04 20.30
CA LEU A 31 -13.31 -23.01 19.48
C LEU A 31 -12.04 -23.06 20.34
N ASP A 32 -11.07 -23.90 19.96
CA ASP A 32 -9.81 -24.15 20.70
C ASP A 32 -8.92 -22.91 20.93
N ASN A 33 -9.19 -21.80 20.24
CA ASN A 33 -8.42 -20.54 20.34
C ASN A 33 -8.97 -19.55 21.38
N VAL A 34 -9.91 -19.96 22.24
CA VAL A 34 -10.59 -19.09 23.21
C VAL A 34 -10.02 -19.31 24.63
N PRO A 35 -9.21 -18.38 25.17
CA PRO A 35 -8.63 -18.51 26.50
C PRO A 35 -9.65 -18.21 27.61
N SER A 36 -10.30 -19.25 28.12
CA SER A 36 -11.44 -19.29 29.06
C SER A 36 -11.21 -18.76 30.50
N LYS A 37 -10.50 -17.63 30.65
CA LYS A 37 -10.24 -16.97 31.94
C LYS A 37 -11.30 -15.95 32.35
N LEU A 38 -12.16 -15.51 31.41
CA LEU A 38 -13.17 -14.48 31.64
C LEU A 38 -14.59 -15.05 31.50
N PRO A 39 -15.60 -14.40 32.10
CA PRO A 39 -17.00 -14.69 31.80
C PRO A 39 -17.26 -14.59 30.27
N PRO A 40 -18.13 -15.45 29.70
CA PRO A 40 -18.28 -15.58 28.24
C PRO A 40 -18.55 -14.26 27.50
N HIS A 41 -19.41 -13.41 28.06
CA HIS A 41 -19.74 -12.11 27.45
C HIS A 41 -18.55 -11.14 27.39
N LEU A 42 -17.66 -11.13 28.39
CA LEU A 42 -16.45 -10.28 28.40
C LEU A 42 -15.36 -10.83 27.49
N GLU A 43 -15.29 -12.15 27.37
CA GLU A 43 -14.33 -12.80 26.48
C GLU A 43 -14.67 -12.54 25.01
N LEU A 44 -15.95 -12.64 24.65
CA LEU A 44 -16.44 -12.28 23.32
C LEU A 44 -16.17 -10.81 23.00
N PHE A 45 -16.42 -9.91 23.97
CA PHE A 45 -16.10 -8.48 23.84
C PHE A 45 -14.61 -8.25 23.57
N LYS A 46 -13.72 -9.04 24.19
CA LYS A 46 -12.26 -8.88 24.05
C LYS A 46 -11.70 -9.50 22.76
N THR A 47 -12.27 -10.59 22.28
CA THR A 47 -11.64 -11.46 21.27
C THR A 47 -12.25 -11.38 19.87
N ARG A 48 -13.45 -10.82 19.73
CA ARG A 48 -14.22 -10.84 18.48
C ARG A 48 -14.84 -9.48 18.18
N VAL A 49 -14.72 -9.07 16.92
CA VAL A 49 -15.51 -7.97 16.35
C VAL A 49 -16.79 -8.58 15.78
N LEU A 50 -17.95 -8.08 16.22
CA LEU A 50 -19.25 -8.54 15.72
C LEU A 50 -19.71 -7.66 14.57
N CYS A 51 -20.05 -8.26 13.44
CA CYS A 51 -20.58 -7.55 12.27
C CYS A 51 -22.11 -7.67 12.25
N ASN A 52 -22.80 -6.72 12.86
CA ASN A 52 -24.26 -6.65 12.80
C ASN A 52 -24.73 -5.93 11.53
N ASN A 53 -26.02 -6.07 11.20
CA ASN A 53 -26.62 -5.43 10.03
C ASN A 53 -26.58 -3.90 10.09
N ASP A 54 -26.60 -3.32 11.29
CA ASP A 54 -26.55 -1.88 11.49
C ASP A 54 -25.12 -1.33 11.54
N ALA A 55 -24.30 -1.83 12.47
CA ALA A 55 -22.92 -1.41 12.64
C ALA A 55 -22.06 -2.49 13.30
N PRO A 56 -20.73 -2.50 13.04
CA PRO A 56 -19.80 -3.33 13.78
C PRO A 56 -19.75 -2.97 15.26
N VAL A 57 -19.64 -3.98 16.13
CA VAL A 57 -19.54 -3.85 17.58
C VAL A 57 -18.23 -4.49 18.04
N HIS A 58 -17.67 -4.03 19.16
CA HIS A 58 -16.37 -4.46 19.71
C HIS A 58 -15.16 -4.16 18.81
N THR A 59 -15.14 -2.98 18.19
CA THR A 59 -14.04 -2.56 17.31
C THR A 59 -12.77 -2.12 18.06
N ASP A 60 -12.90 -1.85 19.36
CA ASP A 60 -11.82 -1.29 20.17
C ASP A 60 -10.94 -2.37 20.80
N THR A 61 -9.63 -2.17 20.77
CA THR A 61 -8.67 -3.07 21.42
C THR A 61 -8.49 -2.71 22.90
N VAL A 62 -9.03 -3.52 23.81
CA VAL A 62 -8.86 -3.35 25.26
C VAL A 62 -7.77 -4.30 25.78
N GLN A 63 -6.50 -3.87 25.69
CA GLN A 63 -5.32 -4.67 26.06
C GLN A 63 -4.36 -3.95 27.04
N TYR A 64 -4.81 -2.88 27.71
CA TYR A 64 -3.97 -2.21 28.71
C TYR A 64 -3.80 -3.07 29.97
N SER A 65 -2.67 -2.93 30.67
CA SER A 65 -2.28 -3.80 31.80
C SER A 65 -3.35 -3.93 32.90
N GLY A 66 -4.04 -2.83 33.22
CA GLY A 66 -5.11 -2.82 34.24
C GLY A 66 -6.46 -3.34 33.77
N ALA A 67 -6.64 -3.66 32.48
CA ALA A 67 -7.90 -4.18 31.97
C ALA A 67 -8.18 -5.53 32.61
N TYR A 68 -9.39 -5.72 33.14
CA TYR A 68 -9.81 -6.98 33.78
C TYR A 68 -8.95 -7.46 34.95
N ALA A 69 -8.12 -6.60 35.55
CA ALA A 69 -7.27 -6.96 36.70
C ALA A 69 -8.09 -7.44 37.92
N ILE A 70 -9.29 -6.88 38.10
CA ILE A 70 -10.25 -7.30 39.15
C ILE A 70 -10.74 -8.74 38.92
N MET A 71 -10.75 -9.21 37.67
CA MET A 71 -11.10 -10.57 37.28
C MET A 71 -9.89 -11.51 37.28
N GLY A 72 -8.73 -11.07 37.78
CA GLY A 72 -7.50 -11.87 37.85
C GLY A 72 -6.79 -12.06 36.50
N VAL A 73 -7.14 -11.27 35.48
CA VAL A 73 -6.47 -11.30 34.17
C VAL A 73 -5.31 -10.31 34.16
N ASP A 74 -4.10 -10.83 33.94
CA ASP A 74 -2.91 -10.04 33.72
C ASP A 74 -2.71 -9.81 32.21
N ASN A 75 -2.91 -8.57 31.76
CA ASN A 75 -2.67 -8.14 30.37
C ASN A 75 -1.32 -7.41 30.23
N SER A 76 -0.38 -7.61 31.16
CA SER A 76 0.96 -7.05 31.00
C SER A 76 1.65 -7.60 29.75
N VAL A 77 2.22 -6.71 28.96
CA VAL A 77 2.94 -7.08 27.73
C VAL A 77 4.24 -7.77 28.13
N ARG A 78 4.30 -9.08 27.88
CA ARG A 78 5.52 -9.90 28.01
C ARG A 78 6.01 -10.28 26.63
N LEU A 79 7.29 -10.00 26.34
CA LEU A 79 7.90 -10.31 25.05
C LEU A 79 7.92 -11.82 24.78
N ASP A 80 8.19 -12.63 25.80
CA ASP A 80 8.19 -14.10 25.67
C ASP A 80 6.82 -14.61 25.22
N SER A 81 5.75 -14.14 25.88
CA SER A 81 4.37 -14.47 25.53
C SER A 81 3.97 -13.95 24.14
N PHE A 82 4.52 -12.83 23.69
CA PHE A 82 4.30 -12.34 22.33
C PHE A 82 4.96 -13.27 21.30
N CYS A 83 6.22 -13.66 21.52
CA CYS A 83 6.95 -14.54 20.61
C CYS A 83 6.33 -15.94 20.47
N GLU A 84 5.75 -16.49 21.54
CA GLU A 84 5.07 -17.80 21.50
C GLU A 84 3.74 -17.74 20.72
N ASN A 85 3.04 -16.61 20.79
CA ASN A 85 1.72 -16.44 20.18
C ASN A 85 1.79 -15.91 18.74
N PHE A 86 2.84 -15.17 18.39
CA PHE A 86 2.99 -14.57 17.07
C PHE A 86 3.33 -15.64 16.03
N LYS A 87 2.48 -15.78 15.01
CA LYS A 87 2.64 -16.75 13.93
C LYS A 87 2.39 -16.08 12.58
N VAL A 88 3.17 -16.47 11.58
CA VAL A 88 3.00 -16.00 10.20
C VAL A 88 2.84 -17.22 9.29
N GLU A 89 1.74 -17.25 8.52
CA GLU A 89 1.45 -18.32 7.58
C GLU A 89 1.37 -17.77 6.16
N VAL A 90 2.28 -18.17 5.29
CA VAL A 90 2.24 -17.77 3.87
C VAL A 90 1.24 -18.66 3.14
N LYS A 91 0.18 -18.06 2.59
CA LYS A 91 -0.86 -18.76 1.82
C LYS A 91 -0.49 -18.88 0.34
N ARG A 92 0.04 -17.80 -0.25
CA ARG A 92 0.40 -17.76 -1.67
C ARG A 92 1.61 -16.86 -1.90
N LEU A 93 2.49 -17.32 -2.78
CA LEU A 93 3.67 -16.59 -3.22
C LEU A 93 3.79 -16.70 -4.75
N THR A 94 3.67 -15.57 -5.43
CA THR A 94 3.94 -15.42 -6.87
C THR A 94 5.08 -14.44 -7.08
N ASP A 95 5.51 -14.24 -8.34
CA ASP A 95 6.60 -13.30 -8.67
C ASP A 95 6.22 -11.82 -8.39
N SER A 96 4.92 -11.50 -8.46
CA SER A 96 4.38 -10.14 -8.25
C SER A 96 3.66 -9.94 -6.93
N ASP A 97 3.08 -11.00 -6.36
CA ASP A 97 2.14 -10.90 -5.25
C ASP A 97 2.47 -11.89 -4.13
N ILE A 98 2.25 -11.45 -2.89
CA ILE A 98 2.40 -12.29 -1.70
C ILE A 98 1.15 -12.16 -0.83
N GLU A 99 0.67 -13.29 -0.33
CA GLU A 99 -0.48 -13.40 0.55
C GLU A 99 -0.11 -14.23 1.78
N PHE A 100 -0.25 -13.64 2.95
CA PHE A 100 0.14 -14.25 4.21
C PHE A 100 -0.76 -13.77 5.36
N ASP A 101 -0.97 -14.64 6.34
CA ASP A 101 -1.71 -14.35 7.56
C ASP A 101 -0.74 -14.01 8.69
N MET A 102 -1.05 -12.97 9.46
CA MET A 102 -0.34 -12.61 10.70
C MET A 102 -1.27 -12.85 11.88
N ILE A 103 -0.92 -13.79 12.75
CA ILE A 103 -1.73 -14.21 13.89
C ILE A 103 -1.03 -13.76 15.18
N GLY A 104 -1.80 -13.23 16.15
CA GLY A 104 -1.27 -12.82 17.46
C GLY A 104 -0.61 -11.43 17.48
N ILE A 105 -0.93 -10.57 16.51
CA ILE A 105 -0.41 -9.18 16.43
C ILE A 105 -1.52 -8.16 16.68
N ASP A 106 -1.15 -7.02 17.26
CA ASP A 106 -2.06 -5.89 17.44
C ASP A 106 -2.35 -5.18 16.09
N PRO A 107 -3.61 -4.76 15.84
CA PRO A 107 -3.97 -4.04 14.61
C PRO A 107 -3.16 -2.76 14.36
N ALA A 108 -2.69 -2.07 15.41
CA ALA A 108 -1.88 -0.87 15.25
C ALA A 108 -0.52 -1.18 14.60
N ILE A 109 0.10 -2.31 14.97
CA ILE A 109 1.39 -2.74 14.40
C ILE A 109 1.18 -3.23 12.97
N ALA A 110 0.12 -4.00 12.69
CA ALA A 110 -0.22 -4.41 11.32
C ALA A 110 -0.45 -3.21 10.39
N ASN A 111 -1.17 -2.19 10.86
CA ASN A 111 -1.37 -0.96 10.10
C ASN A 111 -0.08 -0.15 9.95
N ALA A 112 0.85 -0.21 10.92
CA ALA A 112 2.17 0.39 10.77
C ALA A 112 2.95 -0.26 9.61
N PHE A 113 2.97 -1.60 9.53
CA PHE A 113 3.58 -2.29 8.38
C PHE A 113 2.94 -1.89 7.05
N ARG A 114 1.61 -1.82 7.00
CA ARG A 114 0.89 -1.36 5.80
C ARG A 114 1.34 0.05 5.38
N ARG A 115 1.50 0.96 6.33
CA ARG A 115 1.95 2.34 6.05
C ARG A 115 3.40 2.38 5.58
N ILE A 116 4.29 1.62 6.23
CA ILE A 116 5.70 1.53 5.85
C ILE A 116 5.83 0.99 4.42
N LEU A 117 5.12 -0.09 4.10
CA LEU A 117 5.15 -0.69 2.76
C LEU A 117 4.63 0.24 1.66
N VAL A 118 3.66 1.09 1.99
CA VAL A 118 3.06 2.02 1.02
C VAL A 118 3.85 3.32 0.89
N ALA A 119 4.54 3.77 1.94
CA ALA A 119 5.11 5.12 1.97
C ALA A 119 6.63 5.18 2.18
N GLU A 120 7.22 4.21 2.87
CA GLU A 120 8.61 4.30 3.33
C GLU A 120 9.56 3.33 2.59
N VAL A 121 9.03 2.47 1.72
CA VAL A 121 9.85 1.62 0.88
C VAL A 121 10.38 2.44 -0.29
N PRO A 122 11.71 2.61 -0.42
CA PRO A 122 12.26 3.39 -1.50
C PRO A 122 12.14 2.65 -2.83
N THR A 123 11.85 3.39 -3.90
CA THR A 123 11.72 2.88 -5.27
C THR A 123 12.41 3.81 -6.26
N MET A 124 12.80 3.28 -7.41
CA MET A 124 13.41 4.08 -8.49
C MET A 124 12.32 4.64 -9.41
N ALA A 125 12.25 5.97 -9.53
CA ALA A 125 11.27 6.66 -10.38
C ALA A 125 11.92 7.79 -11.19
N ILE A 126 11.26 8.20 -12.28
CA ILE A 126 11.71 9.32 -13.13
C ILE A 126 11.39 10.63 -12.42
N GLU A 127 12.43 11.41 -12.10
CA GLU A 127 12.31 12.69 -11.40
C GLU A 127 12.47 13.87 -12.36
N ARG A 128 13.58 13.89 -13.12
CA ARG A 128 13.86 14.99 -14.06
C ARG A 128 13.68 14.53 -15.50
N VAL A 129 12.90 15.29 -16.26
CA VAL A 129 12.62 15.07 -17.68
C VAL A 129 13.19 16.25 -18.47
N TYR A 130 14.17 15.97 -19.32
CA TYR A 130 14.73 16.96 -20.25
C TYR A 130 14.13 16.76 -21.63
N ILE A 131 13.53 17.81 -22.17
CA ILE A 131 12.84 17.79 -23.47
C ILE A 131 13.61 18.68 -24.44
N ALA A 132 14.20 18.09 -25.47
CA ALA A 132 14.90 18.88 -26.49
C ALA A 132 13.94 19.50 -27.52
N ASN A 133 12.92 18.76 -27.96
CA ASN A 133 11.95 19.22 -28.95
C ASN A 133 10.70 18.34 -28.97
N ASN A 134 9.59 18.78 -28.38
CA ASN A 134 8.30 18.09 -28.48
C ASN A 134 7.39 18.75 -29.52
N THR A 135 7.08 18.03 -30.60
CA THR A 135 6.11 18.46 -31.63
C THR A 135 4.83 17.64 -31.60
N SER A 136 4.62 16.85 -30.54
CA SER A 136 3.40 16.08 -30.34
C SER A 136 2.27 16.97 -29.81
N VAL A 137 1.05 16.45 -29.85
CA VAL A 137 -0.14 17.13 -29.30
C VAL A 137 -0.14 17.11 -27.76
N VAL A 138 0.63 16.21 -27.15
CA VAL A 138 0.69 16.09 -25.69
C VAL A 138 1.63 17.17 -25.15
N GLN A 139 1.12 17.96 -24.21
CA GLN A 139 1.88 18.99 -23.51
C GLN A 139 3.05 18.38 -22.72
N ASP A 140 4.13 19.15 -22.59
CA ASP A 140 5.38 18.73 -21.97
C ASP A 140 5.20 18.33 -20.49
N GLU A 141 4.37 19.06 -19.75
CA GLU A 141 4.07 18.82 -18.34
C GLU A 141 3.29 17.52 -18.17
N VAL A 142 2.29 17.30 -19.03
CA VAL A 142 1.46 16.09 -19.02
C VAL A 142 2.30 14.87 -19.42
N LEU A 143 3.18 15.01 -20.41
CA LEU A 143 4.07 13.93 -20.82
C LEU A 143 5.04 13.57 -19.70
N SER A 144 5.68 14.56 -19.08
CA SER A 144 6.63 14.38 -17.98
C SER A 144 5.97 13.70 -16.78
N HIS A 145 4.77 14.13 -16.39
CA HIS A 145 4.01 13.52 -15.30
C HIS A 145 3.69 12.04 -15.57
N ARG A 146 3.26 11.71 -16.80
CA ARG A 146 2.98 10.32 -17.18
C ARG A 146 4.23 9.44 -17.16
N LEU A 147 5.40 9.99 -17.50
CA LEU A 147 6.66 9.26 -17.47
C LEU A 147 7.14 9.04 -16.02
N GLY A 148 6.89 9.99 -15.12
CA GLY A 148 7.15 9.83 -13.68
C GLY A 148 6.46 8.63 -13.04
N LEU A 149 5.27 8.25 -13.54
CA LEU A 149 4.47 7.13 -13.04
C LEU A 149 4.85 5.76 -13.62
N ILE A 150 5.85 5.69 -14.50
CA ILE A 150 6.28 4.41 -15.07
C ILE A 150 7.18 3.71 -14.04
N PRO A 151 6.81 2.50 -13.55
CA PRO A 151 7.65 1.77 -12.62
C PRO A 151 8.91 1.28 -13.34
N ILE A 152 10.08 1.54 -12.76
CA ILE A 152 11.35 1.06 -13.29
C ILE A 152 11.87 -0.10 -12.46
N ARG A 153 12.18 -1.20 -13.15
CA ARG A 153 12.80 -2.39 -12.55
C ARG A 153 14.29 -2.16 -12.34
N ALA A 154 14.63 -1.40 -11.31
CA ALA A 154 15.98 -1.19 -10.81
C ALA A 154 16.00 -1.36 -9.29
N ASP A 155 17.03 -2.02 -8.75
CA ASP A 155 17.15 -2.20 -7.30
C ASP A 155 17.59 -0.88 -6.64
N PRO A 156 16.74 -0.23 -5.83
CA PRO A 156 17.05 1.05 -5.19
C PRO A 156 18.20 0.94 -4.19
N ARG A 157 18.51 -0.25 -3.67
CA ARG A 157 19.58 -0.45 -2.66
C ARG A 157 20.98 -0.27 -3.23
N LEU A 158 21.12 -0.32 -4.56
CA LEU A 158 22.39 -0.13 -5.25
C LEU A 158 22.71 1.35 -5.49
N PHE A 159 21.75 2.25 -5.24
CA PHE A 159 21.88 3.68 -5.51
C PHE A 159 21.93 4.48 -4.21
N GLU A 160 22.78 5.51 -4.18
CA GLU A 160 22.83 6.46 -3.08
C GLU A 160 21.83 7.59 -3.31
N TYR A 161 21.28 8.13 -2.22
CA TYR A 161 20.42 9.30 -2.29
C TYR A 161 21.25 10.54 -2.69
N PRO A 162 20.68 11.44 -3.52
CA PRO A 162 21.38 12.63 -4.00
C PRO A 162 21.83 13.56 -2.86
N GLU A 163 21.12 13.58 -1.73
CA GLU A 163 21.48 14.38 -0.55
C GLU A 163 22.84 14.01 0.05
N ASN A 164 23.24 12.74 -0.08
CA ASN A 164 24.49 12.23 0.49
C ASN A 164 25.68 12.31 -0.47
N ALA A 165 25.43 12.58 -1.75
CA ALA A 165 26.42 12.37 -2.79
C ALA A 165 27.03 13.64 -3.38
N GLY A 166 26.68 14.81 -2.83
CA GLY A 166 27.00 16.11 -3.43
C GLY A 166 26.15 16.36 -4.66
N ASP A 167 25.97 17.63 -5.03
CA ASP A 167 25.08 18.08 -6.13
C ASP A 167 25.39 17.49 -7.53
N ASP A 168 26.47 16.71 -7.63
CA ASP A 168 26.94 16.09 -8.87
C ASP A 168 26.18 14.78 -9.14
N LYS A 169 25.39 14.78 -10.23
CA LYS A 169 24.73 13.59 -10.76
C LYS A 169 25.79 12.56 -11.20
N ASN A 170 26.11 11.63 -10.32
CA ASN A 170 27.09 10.58 -10.56
C ASN A 170 26.45 9.27 -11.04
N GLU A 171 27.24 8.39 -11.65
CA GLU A 171 26.83 7.07 -12.14
C GLU A 171 26.23 6.18 -11.04
N LYS A 172 26.60 6.45 -9.77
CA LYS A 172 26.12 5.74 -8.58
C LYS A 172 24.76 6.20 -8.07
N ASN A 173 24.29 7.37 -8.51
CA ASN A 173 23.10 8.00 -7.93
C ASN A 173 21.95 8.08 -8.94
N THR A 174 22.24 7.87 -10.23
CA THR A 174 21.28 8.21 -11.27
C THR A 174 21.37 7.27 -12.46
N ILE A 175 20.19 6.87 -12.95
CA ILE A 175 20.04 6.13 -14.18
C ILE A 175 19.48 7.06 -15.25
N VAL A 176 20.06 7.01 -16.45
CA VAL A 176 19.65 7.86 -17.57
C VAL A 176 18.92 7.04 -18.63
N PHE A 177 17.72 7.51 -19.02
CA PHE A 177 16.97 6.94 -20.13
C PHE A 177 16.83 7.93 -21.28
N LYS A 178 16.80 7.40 -22.52
CA LYS A 178 16.60 8.14 -23.76
C LYS A 178 15.35 7.64 -24.48
N LEU A 179 14.41 8.55 -24.75
CA LEU A 179 13.28 8.31 -25.64
C LEU A 179 13.47 9.16 -26.89
N HIS A 180 13.46 8.52 -28.06
CA HIS A 180 13.56 9.20 -29.35
C HIS A 180 12.65 8.50 -30.35
N VAL A 181 11.55 9.16 -30.72
CA VAL A 181 10.57 8.65 -31.68
C VAL A 181 10.30 9.71 -32.74
N ARG A 182 10.28 9.30 -34.00
CA ARG A 182 9.94 10.16 -35.14
C ARG A 182 8.91 9.44 -36.01
N CYS A 183 7.80 10.12 -36.28
CA CYS A 183 6.82 9.68 -37.27
C CYS A 183 7.10 10.40 -38.59
N GLN A 184 7.25 9.66 -39.69
CA GLN A 184 7.40 10.24 -41.02
C GLN A 184 6.04 10.41 -41.70
N VAL A 185 5.93 11.39 -42.60
CA VAL A 185 4.72 11.61 -43.40
C VAL A 185 4.53 10.40 -44.33
N GLY A 186 3.34 9.80 -44.35
CA GLY A 186 3.02 8.62 -45.15
C GLY A 186 3.15 7.27 -44.41
N GLN A 187 3.59 7.27 -43.15
CA GLN A 187 3.58 6.06 -42.31
C GLN A 187 2.31 5.98 -41.46
N PRO A 188 1.88 4.76 -41.06
CA PRO A 188 0.78 4.60 -40.11
C PRO A 188 1.13 5.25 -38.77
N ARG A 189 0.11 5.69 -38.05
CA ARG A 189 0.26 6.31 -36.73
C ARG A 189 1.05 5.40 -35.79
N ILE A 190 2.16 5.92 -35.26
CA ILE A 190 3.00 5.19 -34.31
C ILE A 190 2.47 5.43 -32.89
N THR A 191 2.22 4.36 -32.15
CA THR A 191 1.92 4.43 -30.71
C THR A 191 3.23 4.28 -29.93
N VAL A 192 3.55 5.28 -29.11
CA VAL A 192 4.72 5.25 -28.22
C VAL A 192 4.35 4.46 -26.96
N LYS A 193 5.15 3.45 -26.64
CA LYS A 193 5.05 2.61 -25.43
C LYS A 193 6.37 2.67 -24.64
N SER A 194 6.34 2.17 -23.41
CA SER A 194 7.51 2.09 -22.51
C SER A 194 8.68 1.32 -23.13
N ASP A 195 8.43 0.39 -24.05
CA ASP A 195 9.46 -0.38 -24.77
C ASP A 195 10.42 0.49 -25.61
N LYS A 196 10.05 1.75 -25.91
CA LYS A 196 10.88 2.69 -26.66
C LYS A 196 11.86 3.47 -25.76
N LEU A 197 11.75 3.31 -24.44
CA LEU A 197 12.67 3.88 -23.47
C LEU A 197 13.98 3.09 -23.49
N LYS A 198 15.09 3.72 -23.93
CA LYS A 198 16.40 3.08 -23.99
C LYS A 198 17.27 3.53 -22.83
N TRP A 199 17.79 2.60 -22.06
CA TRP A 199 18.78 2.90 -21.01
C TRP A 199 20.12 3.31 -21.63
N LEU A 200 20.73 4.35 -21.07
CA LEU A 200 22.09 4.81 -21.39
C LEU A 200 23.00 4.57 -20.17
N PRO A 201 23.94 3.62 -20.22
CA PRO A 201 24.79 3.27 -19.08
C PRO A 201 25.86 4.33 -18.78
N ASN A 202 26.33 5.07 -19.78
CA ASN A 202 27.43 6.04 -19.65
C ASN A 202 26.93 7.47 -19.38
N GLY A 203 25.71 7.61 -18.84
CA GLY A 203 25.09 8.92 -18.59
C GLY A 203 24.48 9.59 -19.82
N SER A 204 24.22 10.89 -19.72
CA SER A 204 23.51 11.67 -20.74
C SER A 204 24.45 12.17 -21.84
N GLU A 205 24.03 11.98 -23.10
CA GLU A 205 24.69 12.60 -24.27
C GLU A 205 24.44 14.13 -24.36
N LEU A 206 23.54 14.66 -23.52
CA LEU A 206 23.25 16.09 -23.43
C LEU A 206 23.90 16.66 -22.17
N PRO A 207 24.48 17.86 -22.24
CA PRO A 207 25.01 18.54 -21.06
C PRO A 207 23.86 18.86 -20.08
N CYS A 208 24.11 18.65 -18.79
CA CYS A 208 23.32 19.22 -17.70
C CYS A 208 23.52 20.76 -17.75
N GLU A 209 22.45 21.56 -17.72
CA GLU A 209 22.36 22.99 -18.15
C GLU A 209 23.47 23.92 -17.60
N ASP A 210 24.02 24.89 -18.36
CA ASP A 210 23.54 26.29 -18.49
C ASP A 210 23.98 27.02 -19.80
N VAL A 211 24.27 26.31 -20.88
CA VAL A 211 24.75 26.96 -22.12
C VAL A 211 23.62 27.10 -23.14
N LYS A 212 23.24 28.36 -23.44
CA LYS A 212 22.34 28.71 -24.56
C LYS A 212 22.77 27.94 -25.82
N PRO A 213 21.87 27.20 -26.48
CA PRO A 213 22.25 26.39 -27.63
C PRO A 213 22.72 27.30 -28.78
N ASN A 214 23.94 27.06 -29.24
CA ASN A 214 24.49 27.72 -30.43
C ASN A 214 23.73 27.21 -31.67
N ALA A 215 23.34 28.13 -32.55
CA ALA A 215 22.32 27.99 -33.60
C ALA A 215 22.73 27.14 -34.84
N GLY A 216 23.33 25.95 -34.63
CA GLY A 216 23.91 25.16 -35.73
C GLY A 216 23.50 23.69 -35.86
N SER A 217 22.84 23.09 -34.85
CA SER A 217 22.51 21.66 -34.91
C SER A 217 21.01 21.43 -35.16
N LYS A 218 20.69 20.59 -36.16
CA LYS A 218 19.30 20.24 -36.51
C LYS A 218 18.61 19.67 -35.26
N PRO A 219 17.45 20.21 -34.82
CA PRO A 219 16.83 19.80 -33.57
C PRO A 219 16.37 18.35 -33.68
N LYS A 220 17.01 17.47 -32.91
CA LYS A 220 16.59 16.08 -32.73
C LYS A 220 15.73 16.03 -31.47
N THR A 221 14.54 15.45 -31.56
CA THR A 221 13.67 15.19 -30.40
C THR A 221 14.30 14.11 -29.53
N ILE A 222 15.04 14.55 -28.52
CA ILE A 222 15.66 13.68 -27.52
C ILE A 222 14.98 14.01 -26.19
N TYR A 223 14.40 12.99 -25.57
CA TYR A 223 14.00 13.10 -24.17
C TYR A 223 15.04 12.35 -23.33
N ILE A 224 15.63 13.03 -22.35
CA ILE A 224 16.56 12.43 -21.39
C ILE A 224 15.94 12.49 -20.00
N PHE A 225 15.89 11.35 -19.33
CA PHE A 225 15.28 11.23 -18.01
C PHE A 225 16.34 10.81 -17.00
N TYR A 226 16.31 11.42 -15.83
CA TYR A 226 17.14 11.03 -14.70
C TYR A 226 16.25 10.38 -13.65
N LEU A 227 16.58 9.14 -13.28
CA LEU A 227 15.92 8.45 -12.18
C LEU A 227 16.58 8.79 -10.86
N GLN A 228 15.77 8.92 -9.81
CA GLN A 228 16.27 9.11 -8.45
C GLN A 228 15.47 8.19 -7.51
N PRO A 229 16.11 7.66 -6.45
CA PRO A 229 15.40 6.92 -5.42
C PRO A 229 14.43 7.86 -4.69
N ARG A 230 13.16 7.49 -4.63
CA ARG A 230 12.13 8.21 -3.88
C ARG A 230 11.30 7.27 -3.03
N PHE A 231 10.81 7.82 -1.93
CA PHE A 231 9.73 7.23 -1.16
C PHE A 231 8.44 7.26 -1.98
N THR A 232 7.68 6.17 -1.92
CA THR A 232 6.36 6.09 -2.53
C THR A 232 5.42 7.06 -1.80
N SER A 233 4.70 7.92 -2.51
CA SER A 233 3.74 8.87 -1.91
C SER A 233 2.32 8.37 -2.03
#